data_AF-S6V1L6-F1
#
_entry.id   AF-S6V1L6-F1
#
_cell.length_a   1.000
_cell.length_b   1.000
_cell.length_c   1.000
_cell.angle_alpha   90.00
_cell.angle_beta   90.00
_cell.angle_gamma   90.00
#
_symmetry.space_group_name_H-M   'P 1'
#
loop_
_entity.id
_entity.type
_entity.pdbx_description
1 polymer ?
#
loop_
_entity_poly.entity_id
_entity_poly.type
_entity_poly.pdbx_seq_one_letter_code
_entity_poly.pdbx_strand_id
1 'polypeptide(L)' 'MIDAATLPQQTLHALYRDHHGWLESWLRRRMGNAWDAADLSQDTFLRVLSSSQQIADMQEPRAYLLTVGKRLLSNFY' A
#
# COMPACT_ATOMS: atom_id res chain seq x y z
N MET A 1 -19.45 3.81 21.92
CA MET A 1 -18.02 4.01 22.21
C MET A 1 -17.25 3.46 21.03
N ILE A 2 -16.61 4.31 20.23
CA ILE A 2 -15.71 3.89 19.15
C ILE A 2 -14.34 3.78 19.82
N ASP A 3 -13.78 2.58 19.83
CA ASP A 3 -12.46 2.35 20.41
C ASP A 3 -11.40 3.01 19.52
N ALA A 4 -10.47 3.77 20.11
CA ALA A 4 -9.44 4.48 19.36
C ALA A 4 -8.54 3.51 18.57
N ALA A 5 -8.44 2.25 19.01
CA ALA A 5 -7.71 1.19 18.32
C ALA A 5 -8.39 0.69 17.02
N THR A 6 -9.69 0.93 16.84
CA THR A 6 -10.42 0.50 15.62
C THR A 6 -10.29 1.46 14.43
N LEU A 7 -10.04 2.76 14.68
CA LEU A 7 -9.91 3.78 13.63
C LEU A 7 -8.73 3.53 12.66
N PRO A 8 -7.52 3.15 13.12
CA PRO A 8 -6.40 2.84 12.24
C PRO A 8 -6.69 1.64 11.33
N GLN A 9 -7.30 0.59 11.88
CA GLN A 9 -7.65 -0.63 11.16
C GLN A 9 -8.69 -0.34 10.05
N GLN A 10 -9.69 0.47 10.35
CA GLN A 10 -10.71 0.90 9.40
C GLN A 10 -10.12 1.78 8.28
N THR A 11 -9.18 2.66 8.65
CA THR A 11 -8.51 3.54 7.69
C THR A 11 -7.58 2.77 6.75
N LEU A 12 -6.83 1.79 7.27
CA LEU A 12 -6.03 0.88 6.46
C LEU A 12 -6.90 0.03 5.53
N HIS A 13 -8.01 -0.52 6.03
CA HIS A 13 -8.92 -1.32 5.21
C HIS A 13 -9.48 -0.49 4.05
N ALA A 14 -9.90 0.75 4.29
CA ALA A 14 -10.35 1.65 3.23
C ALA A 14 -9.21 1.93 2.23
N LEU A 15 -8.02 2.28 2.71
CA LEU A 15 -6.83 2.51 1.87
C LEU A 15 -6.52 1.30 0.97
N TYR A 16 -6.53 0.10 1.55
CA TYR A 16 -6.26 -1.15 0.85
C TYR A 16 -7.33 -1.41 -0.22
N ARG A 17 -8.60 -1.42 0.17
CA ARG A 17 -9.73 -1.66 -0.75
C ARG A 17 -9.71 -0.69 -1.93
N ASP A 18 -9.44 0.59 -1.67
CA ASP A 18 -9.57 1.65 -2.67
C ASP A 18 -8.34 1.76 -3.60
N HIS A 19 -7.19 1.20 -3.22
CA HIS A 19 -5.93 1.40 -3.95
C HIS A 19 -5.15 0.13 -4.30
N HIS A 20 -5.46 -1.03 -3.72
CA HIS A 20 -4.75 -2.28 -3.98
C HIS A 20 -4.75 -2.65 -5.47
N GLY A 21 -5.94 -2.74 -6.09
CA GLY A 21 -6.03 -3.14 -7.50
C GLY A 21 -5.38 -2.15 -8.46
N TRP A 22 -5.36 -0.86 -8.11
CA TRP A 22 -4.65 0.16 -8.89
C TRP A 22 -3.13 -0.01 -8.80
N LEU A 23 -2.60 -0.21 -7.58
CA LEU A 23 -1.17 -0.37 -7.35
C LEU A 23 -0.65 -1.66 -8.00
N GLU A 24 -1.34 -2.78 -7.77
CA GLU A 24 -1.00 -4.07 -8.39
C GLU A 24 -1.00 -3.96 -9.92
N SER A 25 -2.01 -3.31 -10.51
CA SER A 25 -2.06 -3.08 -11.96
C SER A 25 -0.89 -2.25 -12.46
N TRP A 26 -0.45 -1.24 -11.70
CA TRP A 26 0.72 -0.44 -12.03
C TRP A 26 2.01 -1.27 -11.96
N LEU A 27 2.18 -2.05 -10.90
CA LEU A 27 3.33 -2.95 -10.70
C LEU A 27 3.40 -4.03 -11.77
N ARG A 28 2.26 -4.64 -12.12
CA ARG A 28 2.16 -5.68 -13.15
C ARG A 28 2.62 -5.17 -14.51
N ARG A 29 2.27 -3.93 -14.87
CA ARG A 29 2.76 -3.29 -16.10
C ARG A 29 4.27 -3.06 -16.08
N ARG A 30 4.88 -2.92 -14.90
CA ARG A 30 6.31 -2.66 -14.74
C ARG A 30 7.14 -3.94 -14.73
N MET A 31 6.63 -5.02 -14.13
CA MET A 31 7.36 -6.26 -13.92
C MET A 31 7.02 -7.37 -14.91
N GLY A 32 5.85 -7.32 -15.55
CA GLY A 32 5.42 -8.35 -16.51
C GLY A 32 4.95 -9.68 -15.88
N ASN A 33 5.16 -9.88 -14.57
CA ASN A 33 4.65 -11.02 -13.81
C ASN A 33 3.52 -10.59 -12.86
N ALA A 34 2.39 -11.31 -12.90
CA ALA A 34 1.23 -11.02 -12.05
C ALA A 34 1.43 -11.45 -10.58
N TRP A 35 2.14 -12.56 -10.35
CA TRP A 35 2.37 -13.09 -9.00
C TRP A 35 3.31 -12.18 -8.22
N ASP A 36 4.45 -11.85 -8.82
CA ASP A 36 5.40 -10.91 -8.22
C ASP A 36 4.73 -9.55 -7.93
N ALA A 37 3.81 -9.10 -8.81
CA ALA A 37 3.10 -7.84 -8.64
C ALA A 37 2.10 -7.87 -7.48
N ALA A 38 1.43 -9.00 -7.27
CA ALA A 38 0.56 -9.19 -6.12
C ALA A 38 1.36 -9.23 -4.81
N ASP A 39 2.48 -9.96 -4.78
CA ASP A 39 3.36 -10.05 -3.61
C ASP A 39 3.95 -8.68 -3.25
N LEU A 40 4.50 -7.96 -4.23
CA LEU A 40 5.08 -6.63 -4.03
C LEU A 40 4.04 -5.57 -3.66
N SER A 41 2.82 -5.67 -4.20
CA SER A 41 1.68 -4.85 -3.77
C SER A 41 1.42 -5.09 -2.29
N GLN A 42 1.39 -6.35 -1.86
CA GLN A 42 1.10 -6.67 -0.48
C GLN A 42 2.19 -6.22 0.50
N ASP A 43 3.46 -6.43 0.14
CA ASP A 43 4.60 -5.91 0.91
C ASP A 43 4.56 -4.39 1.05
N THR A 44 4.05 -3.67 0.03
CA THR A 44 3.85 -2.23 0.10
C THR A 44 2.87 -1.85 1.21
N PHE A 45 1.72 -2.52 1.30
CA PHE A 45 0.73 -2.25 2.35
C PHE A 45 1.21 -2.67 3.74
N LEU A 46 1.94 -3.78 3.85
CA LEU A 46 2.58 -4.18 5.12
C LEU A 46 3.60 -3.14 5.59
N ARG A 47 4.35 -2.54 4.65
CA ARG A 47 5.30 -1.47 4.96
C ARG A 47 4.59 -0.19 5.40
N VAL A 48 3.46 0.16 4.77
CA VAL A 48 2.63 1.30 5.20
C VAL A 48 2.08 1.07 6.61
N LEU A 49 1.55 -0.12 6.89
CA LEU A 49 1.03 -0.49 8.21
C LEU A 49 2.12 -0.42 9.30
N SER A 50 3.34 -0.82 8.96
CA SER A 50 4.48 -0.79 9.89
C SER A 50 5.18 0.57 9.97
N SER A 51 4.73 1.55 9.19
CA SER A 51 5.34 2.88 9.17
C SER A 51 4.77 3.76 10.27
N SER A 52 5.56 4.73 10.73
CA SER A 52 5.08 5.77 11.65
C SER A 52 4.12 6.78 11.00
N GLN A 53 3.85 6.66 9.69
CA GLN A 53 2.95 7.55 8.98
C GLN A 53 1.50 7.24 9.36
N GLN A 54 0.78 8.25 9.86
CA GLN A 54 -0.65 8.11 10.09
C GLN A 54 -1.38 8.10 8.75
N ILE A 55 -2.08 7.01 8.46
CA ILE A 55 -2.85 6.84 7.21
C ILE A 55 -3.98 7.89 7.13
N ALA A 56 -4.55 8.26 8.28
CA ALA A 56 -5.62 9.24 8.36
C ALA A 56 -5.21 10.64 7.87
N ASP A 57 -3.92 10.98 8.00
CA ASP A 57 -3.38 12.29 7.61
C ASP A 57 -2.87 12.32 6.16
N MET A 58 -2.95 11.19 5.45
CA MET A 58 -2.31 11.01 4.14
C MET A 58 -3.07 11.77 3.05
N GLN A 59 -2.54 12.93 2.65
CA GLN A 59 -3.16 13.79 1.64
C GLN A 59 -3.12 13.18 0.22
N GLU A 60 -2.06 12.44 -0.09
CA GLU A 60 -1.87 11.83 -1.42
C GLU A 60 -1.62 10.31 -1.33
N PRO A 61 -2.67 9.51 -1.07
CA PRO A 61 -2.51 8.07 -0.82
C PRO A 61 -1.80 7.32 -1.95
N ARG A 62 -2.19 7.59 -3.20
CA ARG A 62 -1.61 6.95 -4.37
C ARG A 62 -0.14 7.31 -4.58
N ALA A 63 0.24 8.56 -4.37
CA ALA A 63 1.62 9.01 -4.51
C ALA A 63 2.53 8.37 -3.46
N TYR A 64 2.04 8.29 -2.21
CA TYR A 64 2.74 7.62 -1.12
C TYR A 64 2.92 6.12 -1.40
N LEU A 65 1.83 5.41 -1.73
CA LEU A 65 1.88 3.98 -2.07
C LEU A 65 2.84 3.71 -3.23
N LEU A 66 2.80 4.54 -4.27
CA LEU A 66 3.71 4.42 -5.40
C LEU A 66 5.18 4.63 -5.00
N THR A 67 5.44 5.54 -4.07
CA THR A 67 6.80 5.81 -3.56
C THR A 67 7.34 4.60 -2.81
N VAL A 68 6.53 4.00 -1.93
CA VAL A 68 6.91 2.79 -1.20
C VAL A 68 7.10 1.61 -2.15
N GLY A 69 6.14 1.37 -3.05
CA GLY A 69 6.21 0.28 -4.03
C GLY A 69 7.41 0.41 -4.97
N LYS A 70 7.74 1.62 -5.45
CA LYS A 70 8.96 1.86 -6.25
C LYS A 70 10.24 1.56 -5.49
N ARG A 71 10.32 1.91 -4.20
CA ARG A 71 11.48 1.60 -3.37
C ARG A 71 11.65 0.10 -3.16
N LEU A 72 10.55 -0.62 -2.90
CA LEU A 72 10.57 -2.07 -2.75
C LEU A 72 10.97 -2.75 -4.06
N LEU A 73 10.39 -2.31 -5.18
CA LEU A 73 10.77 -2.77 -6.51
C LEU A 73 12.28 -2.64 -6.71
N SER A 74 12.85 -1.45 -6.56
CA SER A 74 14.29 -1.23 -6.79
C SER A 74 15.23 -1.98 -5.83
N ASN A 75 14.76 -2.41 -4.67
CA ASN A 75 15.58 -3.10 -3.68
C ASN A 75 15.56 -4.62 -3.82
N PHE A 76 14.45 -5.19 -4.31
CA PHE A 76 14.20 -6.63 -4.24
C PHE A 76 13.87 -7.29 -5.59
N TYR A 77 13.67 -6.51 -6.66
CA TYR A 77 13.28 -6.99 -8.00
C TYR A 77 14.07 -6.27 -9.10
#